data_AF-A0A933LNH2-F1
#
_entry.id   AF-A0A933LNH2-F1
#
_cell.length_a   1.000
_cell.length_b   1.000
_cell.length_c   1.000
_cell.angle_alpha   90.00
_cell.angle_beta   90.00
_cell.angle_gamma   90.00
#
_symmetry.space_group_name_H-M   'P 1'
#
loop_
_entity.id
_entity.type
_entity.pdbx_description
1 polymer ?
#
loop_
_entity_poly.entity_id
_entity_poly.type
_entity_poly.pdbx_seq_one_letter_code
_entity_poly.pdbx_strand_id
1 'polypeptide(L)' 'MANKAAERNRTKYLLDEKEIPTKWYNIQADLKTPLPPVLHPGTGQPIGPQDLAPLFPMALIKQEVSR' A
#
# COMPACT_ATOMS: atom_id res chain seq x y z
N MET A 1 13.31 41.05 3.62
CA MET A 1 13.70 40.31 2.39
C MET A 1 14.63 39.11 2.64
N ALA A 2 15.22 38.94 3.83
CA ALA A 2 16.14 37.82 4.12
C ALA A 2 15.48 36.43 4.22
N ASN A 3 14.22 36.33 4.67
CA ASN A 3 13.56 35.03 4.89
C ASN A 3 13.24 34.25 3.60
N LYS A 4 13.10 34.92 2.46
CA LYS A 4 12.70 34.27 1.19
C LYS A 4 13.85 33.56 0.48
N ALA A 5 15.10 33.86 0.84
CA ALA A 5 16.29 33.22 0.25
C ALA A 5 16.60 31.87 0.94
N ALA A 6 16.39 31.78 2.26
CA ALA A 6 16.56 30.55 3.04
C ALA A 6 15.52 29.47 2.68
N GLU A 7 14.29 29.86 2.35
CA GLU A 7 13.24 28.92 1.92
C GLU A 7 13.54 28.22 0.59
N ARG A 8 14.21 28.90 -0.35
CA ARG A 8 14.52 28.31 -1.67
C ARG A 8 15.53 27.15 -1.61
N ASN A 9 16.24 27.00 -0.49
CA ASN A 9 17.23 25.95 -0.29
C ASN A 9 16.82 24.96 0.81
N ARG A 10 15.52 24.89 1.14
CA ARG A 10 14.99 23.96 2.13
C ARG A 10 14.93 22.54 1.56
N THR A 11 15.74 21.64 2.11
CA THR A 11 15.86 20.24 1.68
C THR A 11 15.14 19.25 2.60
N LYS A 12 14.69 19.70 3.78
CA LYS A 12 14.03 18.86 4.79
C LYS A 12 12.71 19.47 5.26
N TYR A 13 11.70 18.61 5.33
CA TYR A 13 10.38 18.89 5.87
C TYR A 13 10.08 17.84 6.94
N LEU A 14 9.83 18.29 8.17
CA LEU A 14 9.45 17.42 9.27
C LEU A 14 7.95 17.57 9.48
N LEU A 15 7.29 16.45 9.73
CA LEU A 15 5.91 16.40 10.17
C LEU A 15 5.88 16.32 11.69
N ASP A 16 4.91 16.99 12.31
CA ASP A 16 4.58 16.76 13.70
C ASP A 16 3.96 15.36 13.86
N GLU A 17 4.09 14.73 15.03
CA GLU A 17 3.51 13.38 15.27
C GLU A 17 1.99 13.34 15.08
N LYS A 18 1.30 14.45 15.36
CA LYS A 18 -0.14 14.62 15.13
C LYS A 18 -0.54 14.58 13.64
N GLU A 19 0.43 14.75 12.74
CA GLU A 19 0.26 14.74 11.29
C GLU A 19 0.59 13.38 10.67
N ILE A 20 0.97 12.38 11.48
CA ILE A 20 1.23 11.02 11.00
C ILE A 20 -0.07 10.47 10.39
N PRO A 21 -0.03 9.96 9.14
CA PRO A 21 -1.19 9.33 8.53
C PRO A 21 -1.69 8.15 9.35
N THR A 22 -3.01 8.09 9.55
CA THR A 22 -3.67 7.04 10.37
C THR A 22 -4.26 5.91 9.53
N LYS A 23 -4.10 5.97 8.20
CA LYS A 23 -4.66 5.00 7.26
C LYS A 23 -3.66 4.68 6.15
N TRP A 24 -3.73 3.45 5.69
CA TRP A 24 -3.06 3.00 4.47
C TRP A 24 -3.93 3.31 3.27
N TYR A 25 -3.31 3.69 2.17
CA TYR A 25 -3.99 3.92 0.89
C TYR A 25 -3.73 2.74 -0.05
N ASN A 26 -4.81 2.15 -0.55
CA ASN A 26 -4.76 1.04 -1.51
C ASN A 26 -4.94 1.59 -2.93
N ILE A 27 -3.87 1.61 -3.72
CA ILE A 27 -3.89 2.11 -5.10
C ILE A 27 -4.77 1.27 -6.03
N GLN A 28 -5.06 0.01 -5.69
CA GLN A 28 -5.87 -0.87 -6.54
C GLN A 28 -7.27 -0.30 -6.79
N ALA A 29 -7.82 0.46 -5.84
CA ALA A 29 -9.14 1.10 -5.95
C ALA A 29 -9.21 2.11 -7.11
N ASP A 30 -8.09 2.72 -7.49
CA ASP A 30 -8.02 3.77 -8.50
C ASP A 30 -7.48 3.26 -9.85
N LEU A 31 -7.17 1.96 -9.97
CA LEU A 31 -6.74 1.38 -11.24
C LEU A 31 -7.91 1.29 -12.21
N LYS A 32 -7.70 1.74 -13.46
CA LYS A 32 -8.70 1.66 -14.54
C LYS A 32 -9.11 0.23 -14.87
N THR A 33 -8.18 -0.71 -14.69
CA THR A 33 -8.37 -2.14 -14.94
C THR A 33 -7.84 -2.91 -13.73
N PRO A 34 -8.55 -3.94 -13.24
CA PRO A 34 -8.05 -4.77 -12.15
C PRO A 34 -6.70 -5.41 -12.50
N LEU A 35 -5.87 -5.61 -11.48
CA LEU A 35 -4.65 -6.41 -11.63
C LEU A 35 -5.01 -7.85 -11.99
N PRO A 36 -4.19 -8.54 -12.79
CA PRO A 36 -4.38 -9.95 -13.06
C PRO A 36 -4.30 -10.75 -11.75
N PRO A 37 -5.10 -11.82 -11.60
CA PRO A 37 -5.06 -12.64 -10.39
C PRO A 37 -3.71 -13.34 -10.26
N VAL A 38 -3.25 -13.49 -9.02
CA VAL A 38 -2.11 -14.38 -8.71
C VAL A 38 -2.57 -15.82 -8.92
N LEU A 39 -1.74 -16.63 -9.59
CA LEU A 39 -2.06 -18.01 -9.93
C LEU A 39 -1.34 -18.98 -8.99
N HIS A 40 -2.03 -20.04 -8.59
CA HIS A 40 -1.44 -21.13 -7.81
C HIS A 40 -0.44 -21.90 -8.70
N PRO A 41 0.82 -22.09 -8.26
CA PRO A 41 1.87 -22.64 -9.12
C PRO A 41 1.62 -24.08 -9.56
N GLY A 42 0.86 -24.86 -8.78
CA GLY A 42 0.53 -26.25 -9.12
C GLY A 42 -0.71 -26.43 -10.00
N THR A 43 -1.69 -25.52 -9.94
CA THR A 43 -2.99 -25.69 -10.64
C THR A 43 -3.17 -24.70 -11.79
N GLY A 44 -2.39 -23.60 -11.80
CA GLY A 44 -2.55 -22.49 -12.73
C GLY A 44 -3.85 -21.70 -12.54
N GLN A 45 -4.64 -22.00 -11.50
CA GLN A 45 -5.88 -21.30 -11.22
C GLN A 45 -5.65 -20.10 -10.28
N PRO A 46 -6.50 -19.07 -10.31
CA PRO A 46 -6.45 -17.98 -9.35
C PRO A 46 -6.44 -18.49 -7.90
N ILE A 47 -5.54 -17.95 -7.08
CA ILE A 47 -5.46 -18.30 -5.66
C ILE A 47 -6.66 -17.75 -4.88
N GLY A 48 -7.06 -18.49 -3.85
CA GLY A 48 -7.99 -18.04 -2.81
C GLY A 48 -7.29 -17.79 -1.48
N PRO A 49 -8.00 -17.23 -0.47
CA PRO A 49 -7.45 -17.00 0.87
C PRO A 49 -6.90 -18.26 1.55
N GLN A 50 -7.44 -19.44 1.23
CA GLN A 50 -7.00 -20.72 1.81
C GLN A 50 -5.62 -21.14 1.31
N ASP A 51 -5.24 -20.76 0.09
CA ASP A 51 -3.92 -21.04 -0.46
C ASP A 51 -2.83 -20.20 0.24
N LEU A 52 -3.23 -19.07 0.84
CA LEU A 52 -2.36 -18.15 1.57
C LEU A 52 -2.29 -18.44 3.08
N ALA A 53 -3.29 -19.13 3.63
CA ALA A 53 -3.41 -19.41 5.06
C ALA A 53 -2.19 -20.12 5.69
N PRO A 54 -1.48 -21.03 4.99
CA PRO A 54 -0.26 -21.64 5.52
C PRO A 54 0.94 -20.68 5.58
N LEU A 55 0.91 -19.58 4.81
CA LEU A 55 2.04 -18.67 4.60
C LEU A 55 1.91 -17.38 5.41
N PHE A 56 0.68 -16.90 5.60
CA PHE A 56 0.42 -15.57 6.14
C PHE A 56 -0.64 -15.58 7.26
N PRO A 57 -0.51 -14.69 8.26
CA PRO A 57 -1.60 -14.41 9.18
C PRO A 57 -2.86 -13.92 8.47
N MET A 58 -4.03 -14.28 8.99
CA MET A 58 -5.33 -13.89 8.44
C MET A 58 -5.50 -12.38 8.22
N ALA A 59 -4.87 -11.54 9.06
CA ALA A 59 -4.92 -10.08 8.89
C ALA A 59 -4.25 -9.61 7.60
N LEU A 60 -3.11 -10.20 7.21
CA LEU A 60 -2.41 -9.88 5.97
C LEU A 60 -3.20 -10.40 4.76
N ILE A 61 -3.76 -11.62 4.86
CA ILE A 61 -4.59 -12.20 3.79
C ILE A 61 -5.79 -11.30 3.49
N LYS A 62 -6.44 -10.77 4.53
CA LYS A 62 -7.56 -9.82 4.38
C LYS A 62 -7.15 -8.51 3.71
N GLN A 63 -5.93 -8.04 3.94
CA GLN A 63 -5.41 -6.84 3.27
C GLN A 63 -5.16 -7.11 1.79
N GLU A 64 -4.57 -8.25 1.44
CA GLU A 64 -4.29 -8.62 0.05
C GLU A 64 -5.56 -8.71 -0.81
N VAL A 65 -6.65 -9.24 -0.23
CA VAL A 65 -7.94 -9.35 -0.92
C VAL A 65 -8.83 -8.12 -0.76
N SER A 66 -8.37 -7.08 -0.06
CA SER A 66 -9.08 -5.80 -0.01
C SER A 66 -8.96 -5.10 -1.35
N ARG A 67 -10.10 -4.70 -1.93
CA ARG A 67 -10.17 -3.99 -3.21
C ARG A 67 -10.68 -2.59 -2.98
#